data_AF-A0A7C4N5B2-F1
#
_entry.id   AF-A0A7C4N5B2-F1
#
_cell.length_a   1.000
_cell.length_b   1.000
_cell.length_c   1.000
_cell.angle_alpha   90.00
_cell.angle_beta   90.00
_cell.angle_gamma   90.00
#
_symmetry.space_group_name_H-M   'P 1'
#
loop_
_entity.id
_entity.type
_entity.pdbx_description
1 polymer ?
#
loop_
_entity_poly.entity_id
_entity_poly.type
_entity_poly.pdbx_seq_one_letter_code
_entity_poly.pdbx_strand_id
1 'polypeptide(L)'
;MVAYTLHHDKMPVEKNFHKLVNIKKFKDELITNILILPDALRVLVEYGKQMKSIIVSQHSGRDKKEPHVKIGRNDPCPCGSGIKYKKCCGKNV
;
A
#
# COMPACT_ATOMS: atom_id res chain seq x y z
N MET A 1 11.57 11.47 52.20
CA MET A 1 12.49 11.98 51.16
C MET A 1 13.51 10.89 50.90
N VAL A 2 13.31 10.07 49.86
CA VAL A 2 14.22 8.97 49.53
C VAL A 2 15.19 9.48 48.47
N ALA A 3 16.46 9.64 48.84
CA ALA A 3 17.51 10.06 47.92
C ALA A 3 17.87 8.87 47.01
N TYR A 4 17.50 8.95 45.74
CA TYR A 4 17.97 8.02 44.72
C TYR A 4 19.32 8.52 44.19
N THR A 5 20.39 7.80 44.54
CA THR A 5 21.73 8.03 43.99
C THR A 5 21.80 7.41 42.59
N LEU A 6 21.81 8.25 41.55
CA LEU A 6 22.03 7.82 40.16
C LEU A 6 23.51 7.46 39.96
N HIS A 7 23.82 6.18 39.93
CA HIS A 7 25.11 5.69 39.45
C HIS A 7 25.16 5.82 37.93
N HIS A 8 25.86 6.84 37.44
CA HIS A 8 26.22 6.96 36.03
C HIS A 8 27.39 6.02 35.72
N ASP A 9 27.08 4.76 35.39
CA ASP A 9 28.06 3.89 34.75
C ASP A 9 28.38 4.46 33.37
N LYS A 10 29.56 5.06 33.25
CA LYS A 10 30.13 5.49 31.97
C LYS A 10 30.36 4.23 31.14
N MET A 11 29.52 4.01 30.13
CA MET A 11 29.77 2.97 29.12
C MET A 11 31.15 3.25 28.47
N PRO A 12 32.02 2.23 28.32
CA PRO A 12 33.33 2.43 27.73
C PRO A 12 33.17 2.63 26.22
N VAL A 13 33.09 3.88 25.78
CA VAL A 13 33.14 4.27 24.37
C VAL A 13 34.59 4.39 23.96
N GLU A 14 35.36 3.30 23.98
CA GLU A 14 36.70 3.33 23.39
C GLU A 14 37.26 1.92 23.30
N LYS A 15 37.29 1.41 22.06
CA LYS A 15 38.41 0.71 21.43
C LYS A 15 37.89 -0.05 20.23
N ASN A 16 37.96 0.59 19.06
CA ASN A 16 38.29 -0.03 17.77
C ASN A 16 38.39 1.05 16.67
N PHE A 17 39.26 2.04 16.90
CA PHE A 17 39.64 3.05 15.88
C PHE A 17 40.67 2.51 14.86
N HIS A 18 40.99 1.21 14.89
CA HIS A 18 41.87 0.58 13.92
C HIS A 18 41.09 -0.31 12.94
N LYS A 19 40.28 0.35 12.11
CA LYS A 19 40.12 -0.05 10.72
C LYS A 19 39.94 1.22 9.92
N LEU A 20 41.03 1.97 9.76
CA LEU A 20 41.11 3.01 8.75
C LEU A 20 40.96 2.31 7.40
N VAL A 21 39.71 2.18 6.96
CA VAL A 21 39.37 1.68 5.63
C VAL A 21 40.14 2.56 4.66
N ASN A 22 40.89 1.95 3.75
CA ASN A 22 41.65 2.69 2.75
C ASN A 22 40.68 3.66 2.04
N ILE A 23 40.86 4.96 2.27
CA ILE A 23 39.92 6.01 1.83
C ILE A 23 39.69 5.93 0.32
N LYS A 24 40.70 5.52 -0.46
CA LYS A 24 40.57 5.31 -1.90
C LYS A 24 39.64 4.13 -2.20
N LYS A 25 39.87 2.99 -1.55
CA LYS A 25 39.01 1.80 -1.68
C LYS A 25 37.56 2.11 -1.27
N PHE A 26 37.38 2.85 -0.17
CA PHE A 26 36.05 3.24 0.30
C PHE A 26 35.36 4.18 -0.69
N LYS A 27 36.09 5.16 -1.26
CA LYS A 27 35.56 6.04 -2.30
C LYS A 27 35.16 5.27 -3.56
N ASP A 28 36.00 4.35 -4.02
CA ASP A 28 35.72 3.54 -5.23
C ASP A 28 34.49 2.65 -5.01
N GLU A 29 34.35 2.04 -3.83
CA GLU A 29 33.19 1.24 -3.43
C GLU A 29 31.92 2.09 -3.32
N LEU A 30 32.02 3.29 -2.72
CA LEU A 30 30.91 4.24 -2.62
C LEU A 30 30.44 4.71 -4.00
N ILE A 31 31.37 5.06 -4.89
CA ILE A 31 31.08 5.47 -6.27
C ILE A 31 30.39 4.33 -7.03
N THR A 32 30.90 3.11 -6.92
CA THR A 32 30.32 1.93 -7.57
C THR A 32 28.89 1.70 -7.09
N ASN A 33 28.64 1.77 -5.77
CA ASN A 33 27.30 1.58 -5.21
C ASN A 33 26.32 2.68 -5.62
N ILE A 34 26.78 3.94 -5.67
CA ILE A 34 25.95 5.07 -6.11
C ILE A 34 25.61 4.95 -7.61
N LEU A 35 26.55 4.49 -8.44
CA LEU A 35 26.33 4.32 -9.88
C LEU A 35 25.36 3.18 -10.21
N ILE A 36 25.32 2.12 -9.38
CA ILE A 36 24.41 0.98 -9.55
C ILE A 36 23.00 1.29 -9.02
N LEU A 37 22.88 2.24 -8.10
CA LEU A 37 21.63 2.56 -7.42
C LEU A 37 20.47 2.93 -8.37
N PRO A 38 20.65 3.73 -9.44
CA PRO A 38 19.58 4.04 -10.38
C PRO A 38 19.02 2.81 -11.11
N ASP A 39 19.89 1.90 -11.54
CA ASP A 39 19.48 0.68 -12.24
C ASP A 39 18.76 -0.29 -11.29
N ALA A 40 19.25 -0.45 -10.07
CA ALA A 40 18.58 -1.22 -9.03
C ALA A 40 17.18 -0.66 -8.72
N LEU A 41 17.05 0.67 -8.62
CA LEU A 41 15.76 1.34 -8.40
C LEU A 41 14.82 1.14 -9.60
N ARG A 42 15.35 1.20 -10.82
CA ARG A 42 14.58 0.95 -12.06
C ARG A 42 13.99 -0.45 -12.06
N VAL A 43 14.78 -1.47 -11.70
CA VAL A 43 14.31 -2.86 -11.60
C VAL A 43 13.18 -3.00 -10.58
N LEU A 44 13.31 -2.37 -9.40
CA LEU A 44 12.27 -2.40 -8.37
C LEU A 44 10.97 -1.71 -8.81
N VAL A 45 11.08 -0.57 -9.51
CA VAL A 45 9.92 0.14 -10.06
C VAL A 45 9.21 -0.68 -11.14
N GLU A 46 9.95 -1.30 -12.05
CA GLU A 46 9.38 -2.17 -13.10
C GLU A 46 8.72 -3.42 -12.51
N TYR A 47 9.36 -4.05 -11.51
CA TYR A 47 8.76 -5.16 -10.76
C TYR A 47 7.44 -4.74 -10.08
N GLY A 48 7.39 -3.54 -9.47
CA GLY A 48 6.17 -2.98 -8.89
C GLY A 48 5.05 -2.76 -9.93
N LYS A 49 5.39 -2.31 -11.14
CA LYS A 49 4.42 -2.18 -12.25
C LYS A 49 3.86 -3.53 -12.69
N GLN A 50 4.69 -4.56 -12.74
CA GLN A 50 4.25 -5.93 -13.05
C GLN A 50 3.34 -6.49 -11.96
N MET A 51 3.68 -6.30 -10.69
CA MET A 51 2.83 -6.71 -9.56
C MET A 51 1.49 -5.97 -9.52
N LYS A 52 1.43 -4.72 -9.99
CA LYS A 52 0.17 -3.95 -10.09
C LYS A 52 -0.84 -4.64 -11.00
N SER A 53 -0.44 -5.35 -12.05
CA SER A 53 -1.40 -6.09 -12.91
C SER A 53 -2.05 -7.27 -12.18
N ILE A 54 -1.33 -7.90 -11.25
CA ILE A 54 -1.80 -9.03 -10.42
C ILE A 54 -2.71 -8.53 -9.28
N ILE A 55 -2.47 -7.34 -8.73
CA ILE A 55 -3.29 -6.77 -7.64
C ILE A 55 -4.52 -6.02 -8.19
N VAL A 56 -4.41 -5.37 -9.35
CA VAL A 56 -5.52 -4.62 -9.98
C VAL A 56 -6.55 -5.55 -10.63
N SER A 57 -6.17 -6.78 -11.00
CA SER A 57 -7.12 -7.79 -11.47
C SER A 57 -8.08 -8.30 -10.39
N GLN A 58 -7.76 -8.11 -9.10
CA GLN A 58 -8.67 -8.44 -7.99
C GLN A 58 -9.58 -7.28 -7.57
N HIS A 59 -9.40 -6.08 -8.14
CA HIS A 59 -10.18 -4.90 -7.77
C HIS A 59 -11.06 -4.33 -8.87
N SER A 60 -11.13 -4.98 -10.04
CA SER A 60 -12.19 -4.74 -11.03
C SER A 60 -13.57 -5.26 -10.59
N GLY A 61 -13.65 -5.90 -9.41
CA GLY A 61 -14.89 -6.36 -8.78
C GLY A 61 -15.31 -5.60 -7.53
N ARG A 62 -14.67 -4.47 -7.17
CA ARG A 62 -15.20 -3.63 -6.08
C ARG A 62 -16.35 -2.79 -6.59
N ASP A 63 -17.55 -3.32 -6.38
CA ASP A 63 -18.81 -2.59 -6.21
C ASP A 63 -18.97 -1.38 -7.13
N LYS A 64 -19.10 -1.62 -8.43
CA LYS A 64 -20.09 -0.83 -9.15
C LYS A 64 -21.42 -1.25 -8.52
N LYS A 65 -21.85 -0.55 -7.46
CA LYS A 65 -23.27 -0.50 -7.11
C LYS A 65 -23.91 -0.02 -8.41
N GLU A 66 -24.49 -0.96 -9.17
CA GLU A 66 -25.35 -0.60 -10.27
C GLU A 66 -26.29 0.47 -9.72
N PRO A 67 -26.54 1.56 -10.47
CA PRO A 67 -27.54 2.51 -10.05
C PRO A 67 -28.83 1.71 -9.95
N HIS A 68 -29.18 1.27 -8.73
CA HIS A 68 -30.48 0.73 -8.44
C HIS A 68 -31.41 1.87 -8.78
N VAL A 69 -32.02 1.80 -9.96
CA VAL A 69 -33.03 2.74 -10.40
C VAL A 69 -34.04 2.72 -9.28
N LYS A 70 -34.16 3.85 -8.56
CA LYS A 70 -35.15 4.00 -7.49
C LYS A 70 -36.50 3.97 -8.17
N ILE A 71 -37.05 2.78 -8.31
CA ILE A 71 -38.35 2.59 -8.93
C ILE A 71 -39.45 2.96 -7.93
N GLY A 72 -40.33 3.86 -8.33
CA GLY A 72 -41.47 4.23 -7.54
C GLY A 72 -42.46 3.06 -7.44
N ARG A 73 -43.08 2.86 -6.28
CA ARG A 73 -44.12 1.83 -6.07
C ARG A 73 -45.27 1.88 -7.09
N ASN A 74 -45.53 3.05 -7.66
CA ASN A 74 -46.60 3.25 -8.64
C ASN A 74 -46.14 3.18 -10.11
N ASP A 75 -44.84 3.09 -10.38
CA ASP A 75 -44.29 3.05 -11.74
C ASP A 75 -44.54 1.69 -12.42
N PRO A 76 -44.52 1.60 -13.75
CA PRO A 76 -44.59 0.32 -14.47
C PRO A 76 -43.50 -0.67 -14.02
N CYS A 77 -43.84 -1.95 -13.88
CA CYS A 77 -42.87 -2.98 -13.49
C CYS A 77 -41.80 -3.17 -14.59
N PRO A 78 -40.50 -3.16 -14.23
CA PRO A 78 -39.41 -3.34 -15.20
C PRO A 78 -39.33 -4.79 -15.70
N CYS A 79 -40.09 -5.69 -15.09
CA CYS A 79 -40.29 -7.07 -15.52
C CYS A 79 -41.14 -7.22 -16.81
N GLY A 80 -41.67 -6.13 -17.36
CA GLY A 80 -42.45 -6.14 -18.61
C GLY A 80 -43.92 -6.54 -18.43
N SER A 81 -44.41 -6.70 -17.20
CA SER A 81 -45.80 -7.10 -16.94
C SER A 81 -46.84 -6.02 -17.22
N GLY A 82 -46.42 -4.78 -17.47
CA GLY A 82 -47.33 -3.64 -17.72
C GLY A 82 -48.12 -3.14 -16.50
N ILE A 83 -47.97 -3.77 -15.33
CA ILE A 83 -48.65 -3.37 -14.08
C ILE A 83 -47.71 -2.61 -13.14
N LYS A 84 -48.27 -1.88 -12.15
CA LYS A 84 -47.50 -1.09 -11.18
C LYS A 84 -46.54 -1.95 -10.35
N TYR A 85 -45.34 -1.45 -10.04
CA TYR A 85 -44.29 -2.17 -9.29
C TYR A 85 -44.81 -2.77 -7.97
N LYS A 86 -45.58 -2.00 -7.18
CA LYS A 86 -46.18 -2.46 -5.91
C LYS A 86 -47.19 -3.62 -6.05
N LYS A 87 -47.69 -3.88 -7.25
CA LYS A 87 -48.60 -4.98 -7.54
C LYS A 87 -47.90 -6.18 -8.20
N CYS A 88 -46.58 -6.07 -8.47
CA CYS A 88 -45.78 -7.07 -9.16
C CYS A 88 -44.54 -7.44 -8.32
N CYS A 89 -43.32 -7.20 -8.84
CA CYS A 89 -42.06 -7.49 -8.14
C CYS A 89 -41.96 -6.84 -6.75
N GLY A 90 -42.61 -5.69 -6.53
CA GLY A 90 -42.65 -4.99 -5.24
C GLY A 90 -43.87 -5.30 -4.38
N LYS A 91 -44.55 -6.43 -4.60
CA LYS A 91 -45.73 -6.83 -3.78
C LYS A 91 -45.35 -7.24 -2.36
N ASN A 92 -44.15 -7.80 -2.20
CA ASN A 92 -43.62 -8.32 -0.93
C ASN A 92 -42.25 -7.71 -0.57
N VAL A 93 -41.86 -6.64 -1.27
CA VAL A 93 -40.70 -5.80 -0.96
C VAL A 93 -41.23 -4.54 -0.31
#